data_AF-A0ABD1CI11-F1
#
_entry.id   AF-A0ABD1CI11-F1
#
_cell.length_a   1.000
_cell.length_b   1.000
_cell.length_c   1.000
_cell.angle_alpha   90.00
_cell.angle_beta   90.00
_cell.angle_gamma   90.00
#
_symmetry.space_group_name_H-M   'P 1'
#
loop_
_entity.id
_entity.type
_entity.pdbx_description
1 polymer ?
#
loop_
_entity_poly.entity_id
_entity_poly.type
_entity_poly.pdbx_seq_one_letter_code
_entity_poly.pdbx_strand_id
1 'polypeptide(L)'
;MTLICALRPSNNVIFCKLCFTLSRQQKKKTRQSSKNPKNCFRFSRKEKSNLCLRTSSTASCIVGKDNRVTRSISALKFANQTTRSKVTSSGNLAIFVDHPPQVQPSLDEKLRLQQGQPARHGKLRGSSSSSNVNGNGSTVIETGMYLRDWRQALRTPPSYRLGNRTIRLQVSMVWPLAVLGLIVLFLIYVVSRSTFAVGGPSGSSLDRSSLIMYNHTYPLSSPIISNGIYSFRIAVIADLDTNSRVKGKDTWSSYLLKGYLSFIPAKGTITVSWDDVGPKQLKSSFSLKGRGMELSELVVFNGRLLTFDDRTGLVYAIEHDNVFPWLLLMDGDGKAASKGFKSEWATVKDQVLYVGSMGKEWTTSAGDFENNNPMYVKAITVHGEVYHLNWESNFKALRSSIGIEWPGYMIHESGEWSSELKRWVFLPRRCSKDRYNETRDEHMGCKYLLLADESFHSVKPVELKLDNVPATHGFSSFKFLPSTDDQIIVALSTEELNGRTSSYISAFRISGEVVMPETRIPTSYKFEGLEFI
;
A
#
# COMPACT_ATOMS: atom_id res chain seq x y z
N MET A 1 14.48 -7.93 -53.65
CA MET A 1 13.11 -8.39 -53.95
C MET A 1 12.23 -7.62 -52.98
N THR A 2 11.76 -6.47 -53.44
CA THR A 2 11.22 -5.35 -52.66
C THR A 2 10.11 -4.74 -53.49
N LEU A 3 8.91 -4.56 -52.93
CA LEU A 3 7.83 -3.69 -53.41
C LEU A 3 6.98 -3.44 -52.15
N ILE A 4 6.95 -2.27 -51.50
CA ILE A 4 6.48 -0.94 -51.93
C ILE A 4 5.21 -1.04 -52.79
N CYS A 5 4.07 -0.73 -52.16
CA CYS A 5 2.96 -0.04 -52.82
C CYS A 5 2.25 0.84 -51.78
N ALA A 6 2.42 2.15 -51.95
CA ALA A 6 1.56 3.17 -51.39
C ALA A 6 0.65 3.66 -52.52
N LEU A 7 -0.65 3.85 -52.26
CA LEU A 7 -1.54 4.82 -52.91
C LEU A 7 -2.84 4.94 -52.07
N ARG A 8 -3.13 6.16 -51.58
CA ARG A 8 -4.39 6.63 -50.94
C ARG A 8 -5.46 6.96 -52.04
N PRO A 9 -6.61 7.60 -51.72
CA PRO A 9 -7.73 7.21 -50.85
C PRO A 9 -9.10 7.30 -51.59
N SER A 10 -10.17 6.71 -51.05
CA SER A 10 -11.54 7.14 -51.40
C SER A 10 -12.51 6.95 -50.25
N ASN A 11 -13.23 8.03 -49.96
CA ASN A 11 -14.25 8.21 -48.95
C ASN A 11 -15.40 7.21 -49.05
N ASN A 12 -15.85 6.73 -47.89
CA ASN A 12 -17.22 6.78 -47.39
C ASN A 12 -17.42 5.64 -46.40
N VAL A 13 -17.84 5.93 -45.17
CA VAL A 13 -18.98 5.28 -44.49
C VAL A 13 -19.15 5.89 -43.08
N ILE A 14 -20.23 6.68 -42.98
CA ILE A 14 -21.29 6.67 -41.96
C ILE A 14 -20.88 6.86 -40.48
N PHE A 15 -21.05 8.11 -40.04
CA PHE A 15 -21.29 8.49 -38.65
C PHE A 15 -22.65 7.94 -38.18
N CYS A 16 -22.66 7.11 -37.14
CA CYS A 16 -23.87 6.80 -36.36
C CYS A 16 -23.92 7.77 -35.18
N LYS A 17 -24.77 8.80 -35.27
CA LYS A 17 -24.98 9.81 -34.23
C LYS A 17 -26.28 9.46 -33.51
N LEU A 18 -26.19 8.90 -32.29
CA LEU A 18 -27.36 8.70 -31.44
C LEU A 18 -27.78 10.07 -30.87
N CYS A 19 -28.94 10.56 -31.32
CA CYS A 19 -29.56 11.80 -30.84
C CYS A 19 -30.75 11.40 -29.96
N PHE A 20 -30.68 11.65 -28.65
CA PHE A 20 -31.83 11.52 -27.76
C PHE A 20 -32.65 12.81 -27.79
N THR A 21 -33.76 12.78 -28.52
CA THR A 21 -34.85 13.77 -28.44
C THR A 21 -35.84 13.36 -27.36
N LEU A 22 -35.91 14.12 -26.26
CA LEU A 22 -37.01 14.04 -25.29
C LEU A 22 -38.10 15.03 -25.66
N SER A 23 -39.20 14.50 -26.20
CA SER A 23 -40.44 15.24 -26.50
C SER A 23 -41.37 15.25 -25.28
N ARG A 24 -41.83 16.46 -24.92
CA ARG A 24 -42.90 16.73 -23.95
C ARG A 24 -44.26 16.27 -24.52
N GLN A 25 -44.99 15.47 -23.76
CA GLN A 25 -46.42 15.24 -23.96
C GLN A 25 -47.19 15.65 -22.69
N GLN A 26 -48.02 16.68 -22.84
CA GLN A 26 -49.03 17.08 -21.86
C GLN A 26 -50.18 16.06 -21.84
N LYS A 27 -50.65 15.66 -20.66
CA LYS A 27 -51.99 15.11 -20.46
C LYS A 27 -52.76 15.94 -19.43
N LYS A 28 -53.77 16.66 -19.92
CA LYS A 28 -54.89 17.20 -19.15
C LYS A 28 -55.78 16.05 -18.66
N LYS A 29 -56.19 16.08 -17.39
CA LYS A 29 -57.46 15.52 -16.92
C LYS A 29 -58.06 16.45 -15.87
N THR A 30 -59.36 16.64 -15.98
CA THR A 30 -60.20 17.61 -15.27
C THR A 30 -61.25 16.88 -14.43
N ARG A 31 -61.70 17.55 -13.34
CA ARG A 31 -62.96 17.35 -12.55
C ARG A 31 -63.00 16.14 -11.59
N GLN A 32 -63.59 16.18 -10.39
CA GLN A 32 -64.49 17.14 -9.70
C GLN A 32 -64.66 16.75 -8.20
N SER A 33 -64.93 17.74 -7.33
CA SER A 33 -65.79 17.69 -6.11
C SER A 33 -65.35 16.79 -4.92
N SER A 34 -65.41 17.14 -3.62
CA SER A 34 -66.39 17.97 -2.89
C SER A 34 -65.92 18.32 -1.46
N LYS A 35 -66.48 19.42 -0.91
CA LYS A 35 -66.78 19.75 0.51
C LYS A 35 -65.71 20.35 1.45
N ASN A 36 -65.90 21.67 1.62
CA ASN A 36 -65.55 22.64 2.68
C ASN A 36 -66.17 22.31 4.08
N PRO A 37 -66.04 23.15 5.16
CA PRO A 37 -65.06 24.21 5.50
C PRO A 37 -64.67 24.31 7.02
N LYS A 38 -63.88 25.37 7.36
CA LYS A 38 -63.77 26.19 8.62
C LYS A 38 -62.34 26.17 9.21
N ASN A 39 -61.63 27.26 9.51
CA ASN A 39 -61.95 28.70 9.61
C ASN A 39 -60.65 29.56 9.55
N CYS A 40 -60.75 30.74 8.92
CA CYS A 40 -60.23 32.08 9.31
C CYS A 40 -58.71 32.31 9.60
N PHE A 41 -57.98 33.39 9.24
CA PHE A 41 -58.17 34.78 8.79
C PHE A 41 -56.85 35.22 8.06
N ARG A 42 -56.83 35.75 6.82
CA ARG A 42 -56.67 37.19 6.38
C ARG A 42 -55.49 37.96 7.04
N PHE A 43 -54.48 38.49 6.33
CA PHE A 43 -54.47 39.73 5.50
C PHE A 43 -53.27 39.76 4.50
N SER A 44 -53.51 39.91 3.18
CA SER A 44 -53.24 41.07 2.26
C SER A 44 -51.75 41.45 2.01
N ARG A 45 -51.13 41.18 0.83
CA ARG A 45 -51.12 41.94 -0.48
C ARG A 45 -50.67 43.41 -0.34
N LYS A 46 -49.67 43.95 -1.07
CA LYS A 46 -49.54 44.10 -2.56
C LYS A 46 -48.15 44.70 -2.96
N GLU A 47 -47.54 44.23 -4.08
CA GLU A 47 -47.16 44.93 -5.35
C GLU A 47 -46.01 45.98 -5.31
N LYS A 48 -44.85 45.76 -6.00
CA LYS A 48 -44.44 46.20 -7.38
C LYS A 48 -44.35 47.74 -7.52
N SER A 49 -43.31 48.41 -8.07
CA SER A 49 -42.46 48.17 -9.26
C SER A 49 -41.41 49.29 -9.49
N ASN A 50 -40.32 48.98 -10.22
CA ASN A 50 -39.53 49.76 -11.23
C ASN A 50 -39.04 51.21 -10.96
N LEU A 51 -37.76 51.53 -11.27
CA LEU A 51 -37.27 52.07 -12.58
C LEU A 51 -35.82 52.66 -12.50
N CYS A 52 -35.09 52.58 -13.61
CA CYS A 52 -33.74 53.09 -13.95
C CYS A 52 -33.50 54.61 -13.83
N LEU A 53 -32.22 55.03 -13.82
CA LEU A 53 -31.53 56.06 -14.67
C LEU A 53 -30.15 56.40 -14.02
N ARG A 54 -29.00 56.15 -14.65
CA ARG A 54 -28.22 56.86 -15.70
C ARG A 54 -27.05 57.71 -15.13
N THR A 55 -25.88 57.57 -15.79
CA THR A 55 -24.79 58.57 -16.02
C THR A 55 -23.98 59.06 -14.81
N SER A 56 -22.67 59.36 -14.84
CA SER A 56 -21.62 59.43 -15.87
C SER A 56 -20.25 59.73 -15.18
N SER A 57 -19.14 59.30 -15.79
CA SER A 57 -17.80 59.95 -15.97
C SER A 57 -17.31 61.00 -14.95
N THR A 58 -16.06 61.07 -14.46
CA THR A 58 -14.73 61.19 -15.11
C THR A 58 -13.69 61.21 -13.96
N ALA A 59 -12.61 60.43 -13.96
CA ALA A 59 -11.24 60.76 -14.39
C ALA A 59 -10.66 62.11 -13.91
N SER A 60 -9.63 62.09 -13.04
CA SER A 60 -8.23 62.49 -13.37
C SER A 60 -7.32 62.69 -12.15
N CYS A 61 -6.12 62.11 -12.28
CA CYS A 61 -4.76 62.52 -11.88
C CYS A 61 -4.52 63.58 -10.78
N ILE A 62 -3.49 63.34 -9.93
CA ILE A 62 -2.22 64.11 -9.88
C ILE A 62 -1.29 63.52 -8.78
N VAL A 63 -0.03 63.22 -9.20
CA VAL A 63 1.31 63.47 -8.59
C VAL A 63 1.36 63.79 -7.09
N GLY A 64 2.26 63.32 -6.22
CA GLY A 64 3.54 62.61 -6.30
C GLY A 64 4.35 62.91 -5.02
N LYS A 65 5.53 62.26 -4.91
CA LYS A 65 6.70 62.55 -4.05
C LYS A 65 6.78 62.05 -2.59
N ASP A 66 7.81 61.21 -2.44
CA ASP A 66 8.94 61.28 -1.50
C ASP A 66 8.79 60.94 0.00
N ASN A 67 9.38 59.79 0.35
CA ASN A 67 10.58 59.66 1.18
C ASN A 67 10.74 60.60 2.39
N ARG A 68 10.61 60.08 3.62
CA ARG A 68 11.75 59.68 4.46
C ARG A 68 11.33 59.26 5.86
N VAL A 69 11.98 58.18 6.28
CA VAL A 69 12.13 57.67 7.64
C VAL A 69 13.02 58.61 8.46
N THR A 70 12.61 58.89 9.70
CA THR A 70 13.49 59.34 10.79
C THR A 70 13.23 58.48 12.04
N ARG A 71 14.32 57.94 12.60
CA ARG A 71 14.42 57.21 13.87
C ARG A 71 14.36 58.18 15.06
N SER A 72 13.87 57.71 16.22
CA SER A 72 14.46 57.88 17.58
C SER A 72 13.55 57.16 18.60
N ILE A 73 14.02 56.12 19.32
CA ILE A 73 14.79 56.06 20.59
C ILE A 73 13.93 56.25 21.86
N SER A 74 14.18 55.34 22.85
CA SER A 74 13.87 55.35 24.31
C SER A 74 12.77 54.35 24.73
N ALA A 75 13.10 53.20 25.34
CA ALA A 75 13.54 52.95 26.73
C ALA A 75 12.37 52.90 27.75
N LEU A 76 12.14 51.74 28.37
CA LEU A 76 12.35 51.47 29.80
C LEU A 76 11.80 50.09 30.23
N LYS A 77 12.61 49.36 31.00
CA LYS A 77 12.24 48.22 31.85
C LYS A 77 11.43 48.71 33.05
N PHE A 78 10.53 47.89 33.60
CA PHE A 78 10.46 47.63 35.05
C PHE A 78 9.73 46.31 35.33
N ALA A 79 10.29 45.56 36.27
CA ALA A 79 9.77 44.31 36.83
C ALA A 79 8.69 44.58 37.89
N ASN A 80 7.84 43.60 38.17
CA ASN A 80 7.39 43.37 39.54
C ASN A 80 6.90 41.93 39.77
N GLN A 81 7.49 41.29 40.78
CA GLN A 81 6.98 40.11 41.46
C GLN A 81 5.85 40.52 42.41
N THR A 82 4.87 39.64 42.65
CA THR A 82 4.30 39.49 44.01
C THR A 82 3.67 38.10 44.19
N THR A 83 3.73 37.68 45.45
CA THR A 83 3.59 36.36 46.07
C THR A 83 2.18 36.08 46.63
N ARG A 84 2.00 34.82 47.11
CA ARG A 84 1.05 34.26 48.12
C ARG A 84 -0.15 33.47 47.58
N SER A 85 -0.66 32.41 48.23
CA SER A 85 -0.16 31.40 49.20
C SER A 85 -1.29 30.40 49.47
N LYS A 86 -0.94 29.10 49.68
CA LYS A 86 -1.58 28.00 50.47
C LYS A 86 -3.11 27.98 50.71
N VAL A 87 -3.75 26.81 50.53
CA VAL A 87 -4.40 25.95 51.58
C VAL A 87 -4.67 24.54 51.00
N THR A 88 -4.65 23.56 51.91
CA THR A 88 -4.57 22.09 51.85
C THR A 88 -5.90 21.31 51.96
N SER A 89 -5.79 19.98 51.79
CA SER A 89 -6.70 18.85 52.10
C SER A 89 -7.64 18.44 50.96
N SER A 90 -7.90 17.17 50.63
CA SER A 90 -7.72 15.83 51.23
C SER A 90 -7.77 14.82 50.04
N GLY A 91 -7.00 13.72 49.96
CA GLY A 91 -7.10 12.52 50.77
C GLY A 91 -8.15 11.55 50.21
N ASN A 92 -7.76 10.62 49.32
CA ASN A 92 -8.42 9.31 49.15
C ASN A 92 -7.51 8.31 48.38
N LEU A 93 -6.84 7.47 49.18
CA LEU A 93 -6.73 6.01 49.10
C LEU A 93 -6.94 5.34 47.72
N ALA A 94 -5.85 4.87 47.10
CA ALA A 94 -5.88 3.81 46.11
C ALA A 94 -5.12 2.59 46.66
N ILE A 95 -5.86 1.49 46.72
CA ILE A 95 -5.46 0.18 47.22
C ILE A 95 -4.50 -0.45 46.21
N PHE A 96 -3.29 -0.79 46.67
CA PHE A 96 -2.36 -1.68 45.97
C PHE A 96 -2.92 -3.10 46.03
N VAL A 97 -3.09 -3.73 44.86
CA VAL A 97 -3.20 -5.19 44.74
C VAL A 97 -2.04 -5.66 43.89
N ASP A 98 -0.99 -6.11 44.57
CA ASP A 98 0.09 -6.90 44.02
C ASP A 98 -0.44 -8.28 43.63
N HIS A 99 -0.18 -8.71 42.40
CA HIS A 99 -0.22 -10.11 42.02
C HIS A 99 1.20 -10.58 41.65
N PRO A 100 1.72 -11.63 42.29
CA PRO A 100 3.10 -12.08 42.15
C PRO A 100 3.35 -12.88 40.87
N PRO A 101 4.62 -12.97 40.42
CA PRO A 101 5.01 -13.69 39.22
C PRO A 101 5.00 -15.22 39.45
N GLN A 102 4.38 -15.95 38.53
CA GLN A 102 4.47 -17.41 38.47
C GLN A 102 5.78 -17.80 37.79
N VAL A 103 6.66 -18.37 38.60
CA VAL A 103 7.92 -19.04 38.23
C VAL A 103 7.58 -20.47 37.79
N GLN A 104 7.93 -20.85 36.56
CA GLN A 104 8.03 -22.25 36.14
C GLN A 104 9.51 -22.68 36.14
N PRO A 105 9.85 -23.87 36.64
CA PRO A 105 11.22 -24.33 36.73
C PRO A 105 11.75 -24.86 35.39
N SER A 106 13.01 -24.49 35.13
CA SER A 106 13.93 -25.14 34.20
C SER A 106 14.24 -26.58 34.62
N LEU A 107 14.35 -27.49 33.66
CA LEU A 107 15.01 -28.79 33.84
C LEU A 107 15.56 -29.30 32.50
N ASP A 108 16.75 -28.79 32.15
CA ASP A 108 17.72 -29.52 31.34
C ASP A 108 18.54 -30.40 32.28
N GLU A 109 18.16 -31.67 32.44
CA GLU A 109 19.11 -32.74 32.74
C GLU A 109 18.45 -34.10 32.51
N LYS A 110 18.76 -34.74 31.37
CA LYS A 110 18.90 -36.20 31.24
C LYS A 110 19.29 -36.59 29.82
N LEU A 111 20.58 -36.44 29.55
CA LEU A 111 21.29 -37.17 28.51
C LEU A 111 22.31 -38.04 29.23
N ARG A 112 22.03 -39.35 29.36
CA ARG A 112 23.01 -40.43 29.38
C ARG A 112 22.31 -41.78 29.53
N LEU A 113 22.62 -42.66 28.56
CA LEU A 113 23.01 -44.08 28.71
C LEU A 113 22.04 -44.98 29.48
N GLN A 114 21.74 -46.21 29.10
CA GLN A 114 22.05 -47.12 28.01
C GLN A 114 21.19 -48.36 28.35
N GLN A 115 20.81 -49.13 27.33
CA GLN A 115 20.66 -50.59 27.38
C GLN A 115 19.87 -51.24 28.55
N GLY A 116 18.68 -51.77 28.22
CA GLY A 116 17.99 -52.78 29.01
C GLY A 116 17.65 -54.00 28.15
N GLN A 117 18.44 -55.06 28.28
CA GLN A 117 18.12 -56.43 27.85
C GLN A 117 17.06 -57.08 28.76
N PRO A 118 16.43 -58.20 28.36
CA PRO A 118 15.09 -58.59 28.80
C PRO A 118 15.08 -59.44 30.08
N ALA A 119 14.00 -59.29 30.85
CA ALA A 119 13.68 -60.16 31.98
C ALA A 119 12.84 -61.38 31.54
N ARG A 120 13.30 -62.55 31.95
CA ARG A 120 12.72 -63.88 31.76
C ARG A 120 11.47 -64.11 32.60
N HIS A 121 10.64 -65.00 32.06
CA HIS A 121 9.58 -65.76 32.73
C HIS A 121 9.99 -66.39 34.07
N GLY A 122 9.08 -66.32 35.03
CA GLY A 122 9.00 -67.27 36.13
C GLY A 122 7.97 -68.36 35.83
N LYS A 123 8.32 -69.62 36.11
CA LYS A 123 7.43 -70.55 36.84
C LYS A 123 8.16 -71.80 37.31
N LEU A 124 8.12 -71.95 38.64
CA LEU A 124 7.87 -73.15 39.45
C LEU A 124 8.84 -74.35 39.46
N ARG A 125 9.12 -74.72 40.72
CA ARG A 125 9.87 -75.85 41.30
C ARG A 125 9.39 -77.23 40.85
N GLY A 126 10.32 -78.19 40.89
CA GLY A 126 10.01 -79.63 40.98
C GLY A 126 11.22 -80.56 40.77
N SER A 127 11.98 -80.79 41.84
CA SER A 127 12.88 -81.91 42.20
C SER A 127 13.28 -83.05 41.22
N SER A 128 14.59 -83.35 41.34
CA SER A 128 15.25 -84.68 41.54
C SER A 128 15.73 -85.56 40.37
N SER A 129 17.03 -85.88 40.51
CA SER A 129 17.78 -87.13 40.24
C SER A 129 18.14 -87.55 38.80
N SER A 130 19.45 -87.39 38.56
CA SER A 130 20.42 -88.18 37.78
C SER A 130 20.03 -89.55 37.20
N SER A 131 20.40 -89.77 35.92
CA SER A 131 21.15 -90.95 35.47
C SER A 131 21.68 -90.80 34.03
N ASN A 132 22.88 -91.33 33.80
CA ASN A 132 23.64 -91.40 32.55
C ASN A 132 23.03 -92.38 31.52
N VAL A 133 23.45 -92.25 30.24
CA VAL A 133 24.09 -93.30 29.39
C VAL A 133 23.67 -93.21 27.90
N ASN A 134 24.70 -93.07 27.04
CA ASN A 134 24.99 -93.54 25.67
C ASN A 134 23.91 -93.72 24.58
N GLY A 135 24.31 -93.42 23.33
CA GLY A 135 23.94 -94.26 22.17
C GLY A 135 23.92 -93.58 20.79
N ASN A 136 24.78 -94.05 19.90
CA ASN A 136 25.01 -93.66 18.49
C ASN A 136 23.80 -93.75 17.53
N GLY A 137 23.80 -92.85 16.54
CA GLY A 137 23.80 -93.20 15.09
C GLY A 137 22.48 -93.44 14.36
N SER A 138 22.09 -92.51 13.46
CA SER A 138 21.50 -92.76 12.12
C SER A 138 20.94 -91.47 11.49
N THR A 139 21.70 -90.81 10.60
CA THR A 139 21.37 -89.47 10.04
C THR A 139 20.92 -89.45 8.57
N VAL A 140 20.49 -90.55 7.95
CA VAL A 140 20.28 -90.54 6.48
C VAL A 140 18.89 -90.98 5.99
N ILE A 141 17.99 -91.50 6.82
CA ILE A 141 16.65 -91.96 6.37
C ILE A 141 15.50 -91.02 6.79
N GLU A 142 15.72 -90.13 7.76
CA GLU A 142 14.64 -89.25 8.28
C GLU A 142 14.37 -88.01 7.41
N THR A 143 15.35 -87.55 6.62
CA THR A 143 15.22 -86.34 5.79
C THR A 143 14.34 -86.53 4.55
N GLY A 144 14.18 -87.77 4.08
CA GLY A 144 13.37 -88.09 2.90
C GLY A 144 11.86 -88.10 3.14
N MET A 145 11.41 -88.46 4.36
CA MET A 145 9.98 -88.45 4.70
C MET A 145 9.46 -87.04 4.99
N TYR A 146 10.26 -86.19 5.66
CA TYR A 146 9.86 -84.81 5.94
C TYR A 146 9.68 -83.96 4.67
N LEU A 147 10.50 -84.12 3.63
CA LEU A 147 10.36 -83.31 2.40
C LEU A 147 9.09 -83.62 1.57
N ARG A 148 8.53 -84.83 1.70
CA ARG A 148 7.26 -85.20 1.03
C ARG A 148 6.04 -84.61 1.74
N ASP A 149 6.02 -84.60 3.07
CA ASP A 149 4.91 -84.05 3.86
C ASP A 149 4.80 -82.51 3.74
N TRP A 150 5.93 -81.81 3.65
CA TRP A 150 5.92 -80.35 3.47
C TRP A 150 5.39 -79.93 2.09
N ARG A 151 5.65 -80.72 1.04
CA ARG A 151 5.08 -80.47 -0.30
C ARG A 151 3.58 -80.73 -0.36
N GLN A 152 3.07 -81.62 0.49
CA GLN A 152 1.63 -81.90 0.59
C GLN A 152 0.89 -80.81 1.40
N ALA A 153 1.52 -80.24 2.43
CA ALA A 153 0.99 -79.12 3.21
C ALA A 153 0.92 -77.79 2.42
N LEU A 154 1.82 -77.56 1.46
CA LEU A 154 1.83 -76.34 0.62
C LEU A 154 0.80 -76.36 -0.54
N ARG A 155 0.24 -77.53 -0.89
CA ARG A 155 -0.77 -77.66 -1.95
C ARG A 155 -2.20 -77.61 -1.45
N THR A 156 -2.40 -77.69 -0.14
CA THR A 156 -3.71 -77.49 0.49
C THR A 156 -3.90 -76.02 0.82
N PRO A 157 -4.91 -75.31 0.25
CA PRO A 157 -5.15 -73.91 0.58
C PRO A 157 -5.51 -73.77 2.06
N PRO A 158 -5.05 -72.71 2.76
CA PRO A 158 -5.32 -72.53 4.18
C PRO A 158 -6.82 -72.36 4.40
N SER A 159 -7.45 -73.33 5.08
CA SER A 159 -8.87 -73.25 5.43
C SER A 159 -9.05 -72.42 6.69
N TYR A 160 -9.43 -71.16 6.55
CA TYR A 160 -9.94 -70.36 7.67
C TYR A 160 -11.41 -70.72 7.92
N ARG A 161 -11.74 -71.21 9.12
CA ARG A 161 -13.13 -71.44 9.54
C ARG A 161 -13.69 -70.17 10.19
N LEU A 162 -14.51 -69.43 9.47
CA LEU A 162 -15.56 -68.59 10.05
C LEU A 162 -16.90 -69.26 9.73
N GLY A 163 -17.73 -69.53 10.74
CA GLY A 163 -19.15 -69.89 10.65
C GLY A 163 -19.64 -70.71 9.44
N ASN A 164 -19.97 -71.99 9.67
CA ASN A 164 -20.67 -72.98 8.83
C ASN A 164 -20.50 -73.01 7.28
N ARG A 165 -19.54 -72.27 6.69
CA ARG A 165 -19.15 -72.40 5.28
C ARG A 165 -17.62 -72.31 5.17
N THR A 166 -17.01 -73.35 4.62
CA THR A 166 -15.56 -73.38 4.37
C THR A 166 -15.27 -72.68 3.04
N ILE A 167 -14.91 -71.40 3.09
CA ILE A 167 -14.46 -70.68 1.90
C ILE A 167 -13.00 -71.04 1.66
N ARG A 168 -12.72 -71.80 0.59
CA ARG A 168 -11.36 -72.15 0.17
C ARG A 168 -10.83 -71.04 -0.72
N LEU A 169 -9.98 -70.16 -0.18
CA LEU A 169 -9.33 -69.12 -0.96
C LEU A 169 -8.27 -69.77 -1.86
N GLN A 170 -8.63 -70.09 -3.09
CA GLN A 170 -7.66 -70.59 -4.07
C GLN A 170 -6.75 -69.44 -4.51
N VAL A 171 -5.44 -69.64 -4.40
CA VAL A 171 -4.41 -68.65 -4.79
C VAL A 171 -4.57 -68.20 -6.25
N SER A 172 -5.16 -69.05 -7.10
CA SER A 172 -5.53 -68.73 -8.48
C SER A 172 -6.57 -67.61 -8.62
N MET A 173 -7.37 -67.30 -7.59
CA MET A 173 -8.32 -66.19 -7.60
C MET A 173 -7.72 -64.87 -7.05
N VAL A 174 -6.60 -64.93 -6.34
CA VAL A 174 -5.93 -63.73 -5.81
C VAL A 174 -5.31 -62.91 -6.94
N TRP A 175 -4.72 -63.56 -7.95
CA TRP A 175 -4.08 -62.88 -9.07
C TRP A 175 -5.08 -62.10 -9.96
N PRO A 176 -6.22 -62.68 -10.39
CA PRO A 176 -7.26 -61.93 -11.09
C PRO A 176 -7.80 -60.75 -10.28
N LEU A 177 -7.97 -60.90 -8.96
CA LEU A 177 -8.45 -59.82 -8.09
C LEU A 177 -7.42 -58.69 -7.95
N ALA A 178 -6.13 -59.02 -7.88
CA ALA A 178 -5.05 -58.01 -7.85
C ALA A 178 -4.97 -57.25 -9.18
N VAL A 179 -5.09 -57.95 -10.32
CA VAL A 179 -5.14 -57.32 -11.64
C VAL A 179 -6.39 -56.45 -11.80
N LEU A 180 -7.55 -56.93 -11.34
CA LEU A 180 -8.79 -56.14 -11.32
C LEU A 180 -8.62 -54.89 -10.44
N GLY A 181 -7.99 -55.02 -9.28
CA GLY A 181 -7.69 -53.90 -8.38
C GLY A 181 -6.75 -52.87 -9.01
N LEU A 182 -5.73 -53.32 -9.75
CA LEU A 182 -4.83 -52.43 -10.51
C LEU A 182 -5.56 -51.75 -11.67
N ILE A 183 -6.45 -52.45 -12.37
CA ILE A 183 -7.28 -51.86 -13.44
C ILE A 183 -8.23 -50.83 -12.85
N VAL A 184 -8.85 -51.10 -11.69
CA VAL A 184 -9.71 -50.13 -10.99
C VAL A 184 -8.90 -48.92 -10.52
N LEU A 185 -7.70 -49.10 -9.98
CA LEU A 185 -6.81 -47.99 -9.61
C LEU A 185 -6.35 -47.18 -10.82
N PHE A 186 -6.05 -47.84 -11.94
CA PHE A 186 -5.73 -47.18 -13.20
C PHE A 186 -6.93 -46.42 -13.76
N LEU A 187 -8.13 -46.99 -13.71
CA LEU A 187 -9.37 -46.33 -14.08
C LEU A 187 -9.66 -45.14 -13.16
N ILE A 188 -9.46 -45.26 -11.84
CA ILE A 188 -9.57 -44.13 -10.92
C ILE A 188 -8.52 -43.06 -11.25
N TYR A 189 -7.29 -43.44 -11.60
CA TYR A 189 -6.25 -42.47 -11.99
C TYR A 189 -6.58 -41.74 -13.30
N VAL A 190 -7.07 -42.47 -14.32
CA VAL A 190 -7.49 -41.92 -15.61
C VAL A 190 -8.76 -41.10 -15.46
N VAL A 191 -9.75 -41.58 -14.70
CA VAL A 191 -10.98 -40.86 -14.39
C VAL A 191 -10.66 -39.65 -13.53
N SER A 192 -9.80 -39.70 -12.51
CA SER A 192 -9.35 -38.51 -11.78
C SER A 192 -8.67 -37.50 -12.71
N ARG A 193 -7.82 -37.93 -13.65
CA ARG A 193 -7.30 -37.02 -14.69
C ARG A 193 -8.40 -36.46 -15.60
N SER A 194 -9.51 -37.17 -15.77
CA SER A 194 -10.65 -36.82 -16.63
C SER A 194 -11.83 -36.18 -15.88
N THR A 195 -11.83 -36.14 -14.54
CA THR A 195 -12.83 -35.49 -13.67
C THR A 195 -12.25 -34.32 -12.89
N PHE A 196 -10.93 -34.10 -12.97
CA PHE A 196 -10.35 -32.75 -12.82
C PHE A 196 -10.54 -31.87 -14.06
N ALA A 197 -11.14 -32.40 -15.13
CA ALA A 197 -11.63 -31.63 -16.27
C ALA A 197 -13.11 -31.97 -16.50
N VAL A 198 -14.00 -31.02 -16.23
CA VAL A 198 -15.47 -31.05 -16.48
C VAL A 198 -16.32 -31.66 -15.35
N GLY A 199 -17.07 -30.79 -14.65
CA GLY A 199 -18.39 -31.15 -14.11
C GLY A 199 -18.65 -31.00 -12.60
N GLY A 200 -18.24 -29.89 -11.96
CA GLY A 200 -18.80 -29.46 -10.66
C GLY A 200 -20.02 -28.55 -10.85
N PRO A 201 -21.04 -28.60 -9.96
CA PRO A 201 -22.31 -27.91 -10.15
C PRO A 201 -22.14 -26.40 -10.12
N SER A 202 -22.95 -25.71 -10.94
CA SER A 202 -23.04 -24.26 -11.17
C SER A 202 -22.80 -23.39 -9.93
N GLY A 203 -21.52 -23.17 -9.62
CA GLY A 203 -21.01 -22.10 -8.79
C GLY A 203 -20.20 -21.22 -9.70
N SER A 204 -20.59 -19.95 -9.81
CA SER A 204 -19.92 -18.87 -10.53
C SER A 204 -18.49 -19.22 -10.94
N SER A 205 -18.28 -19.55 -12.21
CA SER A 205 -16.95 -19.54 -12.81
C SER A 205 -16.41 -18.13 -12.60
N LEU A 206 -15.54 -17.96 -11.60
CA LEU A 206 -14.63 -16.83 -11.57
C LEU A 206 -13.89 -16.92 -12.90
N ASP A 207 -14.28 -16.06 -13.82
CA ASP A 207 -13.72 -15.96 -15.15
C ASP A 207 -12.26 -15.50 -15.00
N ARG A 208 -11.40 -16.47 -14.72
CA ARG A 208 -9.96 -16.34 -14.54
C ARG A 208 -9.27 -15.92 -15.84
N SER A 209 -10.04 -15.75 -16.92
CA SER A 209 -9.61 -15.34 -18.25
C SER A 209 -10.29 -14.06 -18.73
N SER A 210 -10.88 -13.25 -17.83
CA SER A 210 -11.02 -11.83 -18.15
C SER A 210 -9.61 -11.25 -18.19
N LEU A 211 -9.05 -11.09 -19.40
CA LEU A 211 -7.86 -10.27 -19.62
C LEU A 211 -8.19 -8.90 -19.02
N ILE A 212 -7.71 -8.62 -17.81
CA ILE A 212 -7.77 -7.28 -17.25
C ILE A 212 -6.82 -6.44 -18.10
N MET A 213 -7.37 -5.79 -19.10
CA MET A 213 -6.64 -4.81 -19.89
C MET A 213 -6.33 -3.63 -18.98
N TYR A 214 -5.05 -3.29 -18.88
CA TYR A 214 -4.63 -2.14 -18.11
C TYR A 214 -5.26 -0.86 -18.66
N ASN A 215 -5.94 -0.10 -17.81
CA ASN A 215 -6.48 1.19 -18.17
C ASN A 215 -5.36 2.24 -18.12
N HIS A 216 -4.90 2.64 -19.30
CA HIS A 216 -3.84 3.63 -19.51
C HIS A 216 -4.29 5.09 -19.33
N THR A 217 -5.50 5.36 -18.84
CA THR A 217 -6.00 6.73 -18.66
C THR A 217 -5.13 7.48 -17.64
N TYR A 218 -4.37 8.46 -18.13
CA TYR A 218 -3.56 9.39 -17.33
C TYR A 218 -3.40 10.73 -18.07
N PRO A 219 -3.63 11.88 -17.39
CA PRO A 219 -4.32 12.03 -16.10
C PRO A 219 -5.76 11.48 -16.12
N LEU A 220 -6.42 11.38 -14.96
CA LEU A 220 -7.82 10.89 -14.91
C LEU A 220 -8.81 11.85 -15.58
N SER A 221 -8.56 13.16 -15.51
CA SER A 221 -9.31 14.19 -16.22
C SER A 221 -8.51 14.70 -17.42
N SER A 222 -9.16 14.84 -18.58
CA SER A 222 -8.50 15.42 -19.75
C SER A 222 -8.09 16.88 -19.47
N PRO A 223 -6.89 17.31 -19.91
CA PRO A 223 -6.45 18.69 -19.74
C PRO A 223 -7.37 19.67 -20.48
N ILE A 224 -7.61 20.82 -19.86
CA ILE A 224 -8.35 21.93 -20.47
C ILE A 224 -7.35 22.78 -21.26
N ILE A 225 -7.49 22.81 -22.58
CA ILE A 225 -6.60 23.55 -23.47
C ILE A 225 -7.33 24.79 -23.99
N SER A 226 -6.79 25.98 -23.71
CA SER A 226 -7.35 27.25 -24.17
C SER A 226 -6.25 28.26 -24.45
N ASN A 227 -6.24 28.86 -25.66
CA ASN A 227 -5.26 29.87 -26.07
C ASN A 227 -3.78 29.49 -25.81
N GLY A 228 -3.44 28.21 -26.01
CA GLY A 228 -2.09 27.68 -25.76
C GLY A 228 -1.73 27.48 -24.29
N ILE A 229 -2.69 27.64 -23.37
CA ILE A 229 -2.55 27.30 -21.95
C ILE A 229 -3.08 25.89 -21.73
N TYR A 230 -2.30 25.06 -21.06
CA TYR A 230 -2.65 23.70 -20.68
C TYR A 230 -2.98 23.68 -19.19
N SER A 231 -4.25 23.47 -18.84
CA SER A 231 -4.69 23.41 -17.45
C SER A 231 -5.03 21.99 -17.07
N PHE A 232 -4.30 21.46 -16.08
CA PHE A 232 -4.46 20.12 -15.56
C PHE A 232 -5.16 20.16 -14.22
N ARG A 233 -6.08 19.22 -14.00
CA ARG A 233 -6.67 19.02 -12.68
C ARG A 233 -5.63 18.34 -11.79
N ILE A 234 -5.43 18.88 -10.59
CA ILE A 234 -4.50 18.30 -9.61
C ILE A 234 -5.20 18.08 -8.27
N ALA A 235 -4.65 17.16 -7.49
CA ALA A 235 -5.00 17.00 -6.08
C ALA A 235 -3.77 16.77 -5.22
N VAL A 236 -3.88 17.19 -3.97
CA VAL A 236 -2.90 16.91 -2.92
C VAL A 236 -3.58 16.29 -1.70
N ILE A 237 -2.93 15.30 -1.07
CA ILE A 237 -3.47 14.54 0.06
C ILE A 237 -2.67 14.79 1.33
N ALA A 238 -3.37 15.00 2.45
CA ALA A 238 -2.76 15.36 3.72
C ALA A 238 -2.42 14.13 4.58
N ASP A 239 -1.24 14.15 5.18
CA ASP A 239 -0.97 13.41 6.39
C ASP A 239 -1.09 14.37 7.60
N LEU A 240 -1.80 13.91 8.64
CA LEU A 240 -2.01 14.66 9.88
C LEU A 240 -1.27 14.02 11.05
N ASP A 241 -0.45 13.01 10.78
CA ASP A 241 0.20 12.15 11.77
C ASP A 241 -0.84 11.64 12.78
N THR A 242 -0.49 11.69 14.07
CA THR A 242 -1.38 11.33 15.17
C THR A 242 -2.65 12.21 15.29
N ASN A 243 -2.69 13.39 14.65
CA ASN A 243 -3.87 14.25 14.65
C ASN A 243 -4.96 13.80 13.64
N SER A 244 -4.69 12.75 12.87
CA SER A 244 -5.69 12.10 12.01
C SER A 244 -6.89 11.54 12.80
N ARG A 245 -6.71 11.17 14.07
CA ARG A 245 -7.77 10.58 14.89
C ARG A 245 -8.88 11.59 15.20
N VAL A 246 -10.11 11.24 14.83
CA VAL A 246 -11.32 12.01 15.15
C VAL A 246 -11.66 11.81 16.63
N LYS A 247 -11.70 12.90 17.39
CA LYS A 247 -11.96 12.87 18.84
C LYS A 247 -13.26 12.13 19.18
N GLY A 248 -13.18 11.18 20.12
CA GLY A 248 -14.33 10.43 20.64
C GLY A 248 -14.89 9.35 19.71
N LYS A 249 -14.18 9.00 18.63
CA LYS A 249 -14.59 7.96 17.67
C LYS A 249 -13.39 7.10 17.27
N ASP A 250 -13.63 5.84 16.93
CA ASP A 250 -12.64 4.98 16.25
C ASP A 250 -12.72 5.25 14.75
N THR A 251 -12.37 6.48 14.40
CA THR A 251 -12.37 7.00 13.04
C THR A 251 -11.19 7.92 12.88
N TRP A 252 -10.49 7.78 11.77
CA TRP A 252 -9.37 8.62 11.39
C TRP A 252 -9.74 9.36 10.10
N SER A 253 -9.12 10.51 9.88
CA SER A 253 -9.40 11.36 8.74
C SER A 253 -8.16 12.00 8.17
N SER A 254 -8.21 12.21 6.85
CA SER A 254 -7.26 12.99 6.06
C SER A 254 -8.04 14.02 5.23
N TYR A 255 -7.35 14.88 4.49
CA TYR A 255 -7.93 15.91 3.64
C TYR A 255 -7.35 15.87 2.23
N LEU A 256 -8.24 15.83 1.24
CA LEU A 256 -7.92 15.94 -0.18
C LEU A 256 -8.21 17.37 -0.65
N LEU A 257 -7.19 18.11 -1.02
CA LEU A 257 -7.33 19.46 -1.60
C LEU A 257 -7.16 19.36 -3.12
N LYS A 258 -8.09 19.92 -3.87
CA LYS A 258 -8.07 19.91 -5.33
C LYS A 258 -7.82 21.31 -5.89
N GLY A 259 -7.23 21.36 -7.07
CA GLY A 259 -6.93 22.60 -7.76
C GLY A 259 -6.68 22.40 -9.25
N TYR A 260 -6.14 23.42 -9.89
CA TYR A 260 -5.65 23.39 -11.26
C TYR A 260 -4.22 23.88 -11.30
N LEU A 261 -3.43 23.22 -12.14
CA LEU A 261 -2.11 23.67 -12.56
C LEU A 261 -2.19 24.09 -14.02
N SER A 262 -1.88 25.35 -14.31
CA SER A 262 -1.86 25.89 -15.67
C SER A 262 -0.43 26.11 -16.13
N PHE A 263 -0.07 25.46 -17.24
CA PHE A 263 1.21 25.61 -17.91
C PHE A 263 1.07 26.44 -19.18
N ILE A 264 1.96 27.41 -19.37
CA ILE A 264 2.04 28.28 -20.54
C ILE A 264 3.37 27.98 -21.25
N PRO A 265 3.41 27.06 -22.24
CA PRO A 265 4.65 26.64 -22.90
C PRO A 265 5.44 27.80 -23.50
N ALA A 266 4.75 28.75 -24.14
CA ALA A 266 5.37 29.92 -24.78
C ALA A 266 6.16 30.81 -23.82
N LYS A 267 5.82 30.81 -22.52
CA LYS A 267 6.52 31.58 -21.48
C LYS A 267 7.36 30.69 -20.56
N GLY A 268 7.21 29.36 -20.66
CA GLY A 268 7.77 28.41 -19.71
C GLY A 268 7.32 28.70 -18.28
N THR A 269 6.07 29.10 -18.06
CA THR A 269 5.55 29.50 -16.74
C THR A 269 4.46 28.56 -16.27
N ILE A 270 4.45 28.24 -14.98
CA ILE A 270 3.43 27.44 -14.31
C ILE A 270 2.75 28.29 -13.24
N THR A 271 1.43 28.16 -13.14
CA THR A 271 0.63 28.77 -12.06
C THR A 271 -0.31 27.73 -11.46
N VAL A 272 -0.53 27.81 -10.16
CA VAL A 272 -1.43 26.90 -9.43
C VAL A 272 -2.55 27.69 -8.77
N SER A 273 -3.77 27.18 -8.87
CA SER A 273 -4.96 27.71 -8.19
C SER A 273 -5.70 26.58 -7.49
N TRP A 274 -6.17 26.81 -6.27
CA TRP A 274 -6.92 25.84 -5.48
C TRP A 274 -8.42 26.11 -5.54
N ASP A 275 -9.23 25.07 -5.35
CA ASP A 275 -10.69 25.23 -5.34
C ASP A 275 -11.18 26.01 -4.12
N ASP A 276 -12.16 26.90 -4.33
CA ASP A 276 -12.76 27.73 -3.28
C ASP A 276 -13.47 26.92 -2.17
N VAL A 277 -13.91 25.69 -2.48
CA VAL A 277 -14.55 24.80 -1.49
C VAL A 277 -13.58 24.28 -0.44
N GLY A 278 -12.27 24.42 -0.67
CA GLY A 278 -11.22 23.99 0.25
C GLY A 278 -11.02 22.47 0.33
N PRO A 279 -10.22 22.00 1.31
CA PRO A 279 -9.90 20.58 1.46
C PRO A 279 -11.12 19.74 1.87
N LYS A 280 -11.35 18.64 1.16
CA LYS A 280 -12.43 17.69 1.47
C LYS A 280 -11.96 16.59 2.41
N GLN A 281 -12.72 16.33 3.46
CA GLN A 281 -12.38 15.32 4.46
C GLN A 281 -12.64 13.90 3.95
N LEU A 282 -11.63 13.04 4.03
CA LEU A 282 -11.72 11.59 3.83
C LEU A 282 -11.69 10.87 5.18
N LYS A 283 -12.38 9.74 5.32
CA LYS A 283 -12.49 9.02 6.62
C LYS A 283 -12.39 7.52 6.46
N SER A 284 -11.77 6.88 7.44
CA SER A 284 -11.81 5.42 7.60
C SER A 284 -11.85 5.03 9.08
N SER A 285 -12.38 3.85 9.36
CA SER A 285 -12.36 3.23 10.69
C SER A 285 -11.25 2.20 10.86
N PHE A 286 -10.48 1.91 9.80
CA PHE A 286 -9.32 1.04 9.90
C PHE A 286 -8.17 1.78 10.58
N SER A 287 -7.50 1.07 11.48
CA SER A 287 -6.30 1.57 12.17
C SER A 287 -5.42 0.41 12.61
N LEU A 288 -4.15 0.72 12.86
CA LEU A 288 -3.20 -0.18 13.49
C LEU A 288 -2.62 0.53 14.71
N LYS A 289 -2.77 -0.08 15.88
CA LYS A 289 -2.35 0.51 17.18
C LYS A 289 -2.91 1.93 17.39
N GLY A 290 -4.15 2.16 16.97
CA GLY A 290 -4.86 3.44 17.16
C GLY A 290 -4.44 4.57 16.23
N ARG A 291 -3.69 4.27 15.17
CA ARG A 291 -3.28 5.22 14.11
C ARG A 291 -3.75 4.72 12.73
N GLY A 292 -4.12 5.63 11.84
CA GLY A 292 -4.57 5.33 10.49
C GLY A 292 -4.95 6.60 9.73
N MET A 293 -5.19 6.48 8.42
CA MET A 293 -5.40 7.63 7.53
C MET A 293 -4.27 8.66 7.56
N GLU A 294 -3.05 8.20 7.81
CA GLU A 294 -1.82 8.98 7.68
C GLU A 294 -1.32 8.76 6.25
N LEU A 295 -1.84 9.59 5.33
CA LEU A 295 -1.81 9.32 3.90
C LEU A 295 -0.59 9.97 3.23
N SER A 296 0.38 9.14 2.86
CA SER A 296 1.74 9.59 2.52
C SER A 296 2.09 9.56 1.02
N GLU A 297 1.13 9.31 0.12
CA GLU A 297 1.30 9.51 -1.33
C GLU A 297 -0.07 9.48 -2.06
N LEU A 298 -0.10 10.00 -3.29
CA LEU A 298 -1.20 9.95 -4.24
C LEU A 298 -0.71 9.50 -5.63
N VAL A 299 -1.34 8.48 -6.22
CA VAL A 299 -0.94 7.96 -7.54
C VAL A 299 -2.13 7.50 -8.37
N VAL A 300 -2.09 7.73 -9.69
CA VAL A 300 -3.02 7.12 -10.64
C VAL A 300 -2.49 5.77 -11.11
N PHE A 301 -3.25 4.70 -10.89
CA PHE A 301 -2.91 3.36 -11.35
C PHE A 301 -4.14 2.63 -11.88
N ASN A 302 -4.07 2.13 -13.11
CA ASN A 302 -5.16 1.41 -13.77
C ASN A 302 -6.46 2.22 -13.79
N GLY A 303 -6.37 3.52 -14.13
CA GLY A 303 -7.49 4.44 -14.18
C GLY A 303 -8.17 4.74 -12.83
N ARG A 304 -7.50 4.47 -11.71
CA ARG A 304 -7.98 4.75 -10.35
C ARG A 304 -6.99 5.63 -9.61
N LEU A 305 -7.51 6.53 -8.78
CA LEU A 305 -6.72 7.32 -7.85
C LEU A 305 -6.48 6.51 -6.57
N LEU A 306 -5.24 6.29 -6.20
CA LEU A 306 -4.85 5.51 -5.02
C LEU A 306 -4.06 6.36 -4.02
N THR A 307 -4.19 6.02 -2.75
CA THR A 307 -3.43 6.63 -1.63
C THR A 307 -3.08 5.57 -0.59
N PHE A 308 -2.10 5.85 0.27
CA PHE A 308 -1.43 4.84 1.09
C PHE A 308 -1.36 5.29 2.54
N ASP A 309 -1.86 4.48 3.46
CA ASP A 309 -1.74 4.72 4.88
C ASP A 309 -0.44 4.12 5.42
N ASP A 310 0.51 4.98 5.82
CA ASP A 310 1.86 4.61 6.26
C ASP A 310 1.88 3.85 7.61
N ARG A 311 0.74 3.79 8.30
CA ARG A 311 0.61 3.09 9.59
C ARG A 311 0.07 1.69 9.40
N THR A 312 -1.06 1.58 8.72
CA THR A 312 -1.73 0.29 8.51
C THR A 312 -1.11 -0.49 7.38
N GLY A 313 -0.46 0.18 6.41
CA GLY A 313 -0.06 -0.40 5.13
C GLY A 313 -1.23 -0.59 4.17
N LEU A 314 -2.42 -0.02 4.45
CA LEU A 314 -3.56 -0.09 3.56
C LEU A 314 -3.38 0.82 2.35
N VAL A 315 -3.61 0.26 1.17
CA VAL A 315 -3.80 1.00 -0.07
C VAL A 315 -5.29 1.28 -0.21
N TYR A 316 -5.67 2.54 -0.33
CA TYR A 316 -7.04 2.96 -0.56
C TYR A 316 -7.22 3.43 -2.00
N ALA A 317 -8.31 3.04 -2.63
CA ALA A 317 -8.83 3.73 -3.81
C ALA A 317 -9.68 4.93 -3.37
N ILE A 318 -9.50 6.08 -4.03
CA ILE A 318 -10.32 7.26 -3.83
C ILE A 318 -11.35 7.34 -4.95
N GLU A 319 -12.63 7.20 -4.60
CA GLU A 319 -13.74 7.31 -5.54
C GLU A 319 -14.83 8.22 -4.97
N HIS A 320 -15.26 9.22 -5.76
CA HIS A 320 -16.26 10.19 -5.35
C HIS A 320 -15.94 10.86 -3.99
N ASP A 321 -14.65 11.10 -3.73
CA ASP A 321 -14.12 11.64 -2.48
C ASP A 321 -14.42 10.76 -1.23
N ASN A 322 -14.50 9.45 -1.42
CA ASN A 322 -14.50 8.45 -0.35
C ASN A 322 -13.29 7.53 -0.54
N VAL A 323 -12.84 6.90 0.55
CA VAL A 323 -11.74 5.95 0.53
C VAL A 323 -12.25 4.53 0.68
N PHE A 324 -11.77 3.63 -0.18
CA PHE A 324 -12.13 2.21 -0.18
C PHE A 324 -10.86 1.37 -0.08
N PRO A 325 -10.69 0.54 0.97
CA PRO A 325 -9.52 -0.33 1.07
C PRO A 325 -9.44 -1.25 -0.14
N TRP A 326 -8.25 -1.37 -0.73
CA TRP A 326 -7.97 -2.28 -1.84
C TRP A 326 -7.01 -3.39 -1.44
N LEU A 327 -5.83 -3.04 -0.92
CA LEU A 327 -4.77 -3.99 -0.55
C LEU A 327 -4.17 -3.65 0.81
N LEU A 328 -3.60 -4.65 1.47
CA LEU A 328 -2.82 -4.49 2.69
C LEU A 328 -1.36 -4.88 2.41
N LEU A 329 -0.44 -3.96 2.68
CA LEU A 329 1.00 -4.14 2.50
C LEU A 329 1.67 -4.35 3.86
N MET A 330 2.32 -5.50 4.04
CA MET A 330 3.04 -5.83 5.27
C MET A 330 4.52 -5.40 5.19
N ASP A 331 5.11 -5.06 6.33
CA ASP A 331 6.46 -4.50 6.39
C ASP A 331 7.55 -5.43 5.83
N GLY A 332 8.65 -4.84 5.33
CA GLY A 332 9.82 -5.57 4.84
C GLY A 332 9.51 -6.58 3.73
N ASP A 333 9.92 -7.83 3.97
CA ASP A 333 9.74 -8.97 3.06
C ASP A 333 8.30 -9.51 2.97
N GLY A 334 7.35 -8.85 3.67
CA GLY A 334 5.94 -9.22 3.69
C GLY A 334 5.53 -10.16 4.81
N LYS A 335 6.46 -10.62 5.65
CA LYS A 335 6.18 -11.59 6.73
C LYS A 335 6.03 -10.96 8.11
N ALA A 336 5.95 -9.63 8.19
CA ALA A 336 5.72 -8.94 9.45
C ALA A 336 4.35 -9.31 10.05
N ALA A 337 4.32 -9.83 11.28
CA ALA A 337 3.09 -10.33 11.90
C ALA A 337 2.11 -9.22 12.32
N SER A 338 2.59 -8.02 12.64
CA SER A 338 1.77 -6.95 13.25
C SER A 338 2.21 -5.52 12.91
N LYS A 339 2.92 -5.35 11.79
CA LYS A 339 3.41 -4.05 11.32
C LYS A 339 3.06 -3.88 9.84
N GLY A 340 2.28 -2.84 9.56
CA GLY A 340 2.02 -2.38 8.20
C GLY A 340 3.27 -1.80 7.56
N PHE A 341 3.35 -1.88 6.24
CA PHE A 341 4.42 -1.26 5.48
C PHE A 341 4.27 0.26 5.52
N LYS A 342 5.30 0.94 6.03
CA LYS A 342 5.35 2.40 6.08
C LYS A 342 5.61 2.93 4.68
N SER A 343 4.53 3.15 3.94
CA SER A 343 4.54 3.58 2.53
C SER A 343 4.77 5.07 2.47
N GLU A 344 5.75 5.51 1.68
CA GLU A 344 6.21 6.92 1.64
C GLU A 344 6.22 7.49 0.22
N TRP A 345 6.20 6.63 -0.80
CA TRP A 345 6.16 7.03 -2.20
C TRP A 345 5.62 5.90 -3.05
N ALA A 346 5.08 6.25 -4.21
CA ALA A 346 4.55 5.29 -5.15
C ALA A 346 4.63 5.81 -6.59
N THR A 347 4.86 4.90 -7.53
CA THR A 347 4.93 5.21 -8.96
C THR A 347 4.52 4.01 -9.80
N VAL A 348 4.34 4.22 -11.11
CA VAL A 348 3.94 3.18 -12.04
C VAL A 348 5.04 2.94 -13.06
N LYS A 349 5.50 1.68 -13.16
CA LYS A 349 6.43 1.23 -14.18
C LYS A 349 5.87 -0.01 -14.86
N ASP A 350 5.77 0.01 -16.18
CA ASP A 350 5.37 -1.13 -17.00
C ASP A 350 4.08 -1.82 -16.50
N GLN A 351 3.06 -1.01 -16.17
CA GLN A 351 1.75 -1.45 -15.65
C GLN A 351 1.80 -2.12 -14.27
N VAL A 352 2.91 -1.97 -13.54
CA VAL A 352 3.09 -2.40 -12.16
C VAL A 352 3.19 -1.18 -11.27
N LEU A 353 2.44 -1.19 -10.17
CA LEU A 353 2.51 -0.17 -9.14
C LEU A 353 3.67 -0.50 -8.18
N TYR A 354 4.63 0.39 -8.07
CA TYR A 354 5.73 0.31 -7.11
C TYR A 354 5.41 1.20 -5.93
N VAL A 355 5.53 0.69 -4.71
CA VAL A 355 5.31 1.41 -3.45
C VAL A 355 6.53 1.22 -2.56
N GLY A 356 7.22 2.30 -2.22
CA GLY A 356 8.39 2.23 -1.36
C GLY A 356 8.19 2.86 0.00
N SER A 357 9.17 2.62 0.87
CA SER A 357 9.29 3.24 2.18
C SER A 357 10.47 4.22 2.18
N MET A 358 10.92 4.65 3.36
CA MET A 358 11.91 5.72 3.54
C MET A 358 13.26 5.47 2.85
N GLY A 359 13.57 4.22 2.48
CA GLY A 359 14.79 3.90 1.73
C GLY A 359 16.08 4.02 2.53
N LYS A 360 16.01 3.98 3.86
CA LYS A 360 17.18 3.88 4.75
C LYS A 360 17.00 2.76 5.78
N GLU A 361 18.08 2.45 6.49
CA GLU A 361 18.03 1.57 7.64
C GLU A 361 17.03 2.13 8.68
N TRP A 362 16.19 1.26 9.24
CA TRP A 362 15.39 1.61 10.40
C TRP A 362 16.30 1.71 11.61
N THR A 363 16.15 2.79 12.38
CA THR A 363 17.01 3.12 13.50
C THR A 363 16.20 3.57 14.70
N THR A 364 16.79 3.52 15.88
CA THR A 364 16.31 4.27 17.04
C THR A 364 16.29 5.78 16.74
N SER A 365 15.65 6.59 17.60
CA SER A 365 15.67 8.06 17.49
C SER A 365 17.07 8.66 17.61
N ALA A 366 18.03 7.92 18.17
CA ALA A 366 19.45 8.28 18.26
C ALA A 366 20.32 7.76 17.09
N GLY A 367 19.71 7.03 16.14
CA GLY A 367 20.39 6.53 14.95
C GLY A 367 21.09 5.18 15.14
N ASP A 368 20.74 4.38 16.15
CA ASP A 368 21.21 3.00 16.29
C ASP A 368 20.47 2.09 15.33
N PHE A 369 21.19 1.26 14.60
CA PHE A 369 20.63 0.33 13.62
C PHE A 369 19.69 -0.69 14.27
N GLU A 370 18.56 -0.98 13.62
CA GLU A 370 17.64 -2.04 14.01
C GLU A 370 17.37 -3.05 12.89
N ASN A 371 17.01 -2.61 11.68
CA ASN A 371 16.71 -3.48 10.53
C ASN A 371 16.69 -2.73 9.19
N ASN A 372 16.57 -3.48 8.08
CA ASN A 372 16.52 -2.94 6.70
C ASN A 372 15.10 -2.89 6.10
N ASN A 373 14.04 -3.07 6.89
CA ASN A 373 12.69 -3.17 6.33
C ASN A 373 12.26 -1.98 5.46
N PRO A 374 12.59 -0.71 5.81
CA PRO A 374 12.24 0.44 4.96
C PRO A 374 12.99 0.52 3.63
N MET A 375 13.96 -0.38 3.39
CA MET A 375 14.64 -0.53 2.11
C MET A 375 13.98 -1.58 1.19
N TYR A 376 12.82 -2.12 1.57
CA TYR A 376 12.00 -2.92 0.67
C TYR A 376 11.04 -2.04 -0.15
N VAL A 377 10.72 -2.50 -1.35
CA VAL A 377 9.70 -1.92 -2.24
C VAL A 377 8.67 -2.99 -2.58
N LYS A 378 7.40 -2.61 -2.64
CA LYS A 378 6.28 -3.49 -3.02
C LYS A 378 5.97 -3.26 -4.48
N ALA A 379 6.03 -4.31 -5.29
CA ALA A 379 5.60 -4.28 -6.69
C ALA A 379 4.25 -4.98 -6.81
N ILE A 380 3.25 -4.27 -7.30
CA ILE A 380 1.84 -4.66 -7.26
C ILE A 380 1.30 -4.75 -8.69
N THR A 381 0.84 -5.94 -9.08
CA THR A 381 0.26 -6.15 -10.40
C THR A 381 -1.15 -5.57 -10.48
N VAL A 382 -1.68 -5.43 -11.69
CA VAL A 382 -3.06 -4.99 -11.93
C VAL A 382 -4.09 -5.90 -11.24
N HIS A 383 -3.73 -7.18 -11.06
CA HIS A 383 -4.54 -8.18 -10.36
C HIS A 383 -4.44 -8.11 -8.84
N GLY A 384 -3.59 -7.22 -8.30
CA GLY A 384 -3.37 -7.05 -6.86
C GLY A 384 -2.39 -8.06 -6.26
N GLU A 385 -1.60 -8.76 -7.09
CA GLU A 385 -0.52 -9.61 -6.59
C GLU A 385 0.63 -8.73 -6.10
N VAL A 386 1.16 -9.03 -4.92
CA VAL A 386 2.19 -8.23 -4.27
C VAL A 386 3.51 -9.00 -4.23
N TYR A 387 4.55 -8.38 -4.77
CA TYR A 387 5.93 -8.85 -4.72
C TYR A 387 6.75 -7.94 -3.81
N HIS A 388 7.64 -8.52 -3.01
CA HIS A 388 8.48 -7.82 -2.05
C HIS A 388 9.91 -7.76 -2.56
N LEU A 389 10.36 -6.60 -3.01
CA LEU A 389 11.66 -6.39 -3.62
C LEU A 389 12.63 -5.81 -2.59
N ASN A 390 13.76 -6.47 -2.36
CA ASN A 390 14.84 -5.90 -1.54
C ASN A 390 15.61 -4.87 -2.39
N TRP A 391 15.54 -3.59 -2.02
CA TRP A 391 16.19 -2.47 -2.71
C TRP A 391 17.34 -1.86 -1.90
N GLU A 392 17.88 -2.59 -0.91
CA GLU A 392 18.98 -2.13 -0.07
C GLU A 392 20.18 -1.62 -0.88
N SER A 393 20.62 -2.36 -1.91
CA SER A 393 21.70 -1.93 -2.80
C SER A 393 21.35 -0.67 -3.59
N ASN A 394 20.10 -0.53 -4.00
CA ASN A 394 19.63 0.56 -4.85
C ASN A 394 19.62 1.87 -4.06
N PHE A 395 19.07 1.85 -2.85
CA PHE A 395 19.08 3.02 -1.96
C PHE A 395 20.49 3.41 -1.53
N LYS A 396 21.38 2.42 -1.29
CA LYS A 396 22.80 2.70 -1.04
C LYS A 396 23.45 3.38 -2.23
N ALA A 397 23.21 2.92 -3.46
CA ALA A 397 23.71 3.56 -4.67
C ALA A 397 23.22 5.02 -4.81
N LEU A 398 21.95 5.29 -4.47
CA LEU A 398 21.40 6.65 -4.47
C LEU A 398 22.17 7.57 -3.51
N ARG A 399 22.36 7.19 -2.23
CA ARG A 399 23.09 8.03 -1.27
C ARG A 399 24.59 8.18 -1.59
N SER A 400 25.24 7.11 -2.05
CA SER A 400 26.65 7.13 -2.42
C SER A 400 26.93 8.03 -3.63
N SER A 401 25.94 8.24 -4.51
CA SER A 401 26.09 9.13 -5.68
C SER A 401 26.42 10.59 -5.35
N ILE A 402 26.09 11.03 -4.13
CA ILE A 402 26.43 12.37 -3.61
C ILE A 402 27.42 12.29 -2.44
N GLY A 403 28.12 11.17 -2.30
CA GLY A 403 29.17 10.95 -1.29
C GLY A 403 28.64 10.88 0.14
N ILE A 404 27.44 10.31 0.33
CA ILE A 404 26.90 9.98 1.65
C ILE A 404 27.07 8.48 1.89
N GLU A 405 27.81 8.14 2.93
CA GLU A 405 28.02 6.76 3.39
C GLU A 405 27.52 6.61 4.82
N TRP A 406 27.22 5.38 5.24
CA TRP A 406 26.85 5.08 6.63
C TRP A 406 27.94 5.58 7.60
N PRO A 407 27.60 6.28 8.71
CA PRO A 407 26.26 6.43 9.31
C PRO A 407 25.41 7.59 8.78
N GLY A 408 25.87 8.30 7.75
CA GLY A 408 25.06 9.23 6.98
C GLY A 408 23.88 8.52 6.29
N TYR A 409 22.86 9.29 5.94
CA TYR A 409 21.58 8.74 5.47
C TYR A 409 20.88 9.65 4.47
N MET A 410 19.90 9.06 3.80
CA MET A 410 18.99 9.72 2.85
C MET A 410 17.59 9.18 3.09
N ILE A 411 16.58 10.04 3.18
CA ILE A 411 15.17 9.65 3.35
C ILE A 411 14.44 9.95 2.05
N HIS A 412 13.71 8.97 1.55
CA HIS A 412 12.91 9.05 0.33
C HIS A 412 11.42 9.04 0.66
N GLU A 413 10.74 10.15 0.37
CA GLU A 413 9.27 10.26 0.35
C GLU A 413 8.77 10.61 -1.06
N SER A 414 9.63 10.55 -2.06
CA SER A 414 9.19 10.70 -3.43
C SER A 414 10.15 10.02 -4.41
N GLY A 415 9.56 9.29 -5.36
CA GLY A 415 10.28 8.52 -6.35
C GLY A 415 9.36 8.17 -7.50
N GLU A 416 9.78 8.48 -8.74
CA GLU A 416 9.00 8.26 -9.95
C GLU A 416 9.79 7.48 -10.99
N TRP A 417 9.11 6.64 -11.77
CA TRP A 417 9.65 6.07 -12.99
C TRP A 417 9.25 6.94 -14.18
N SER A 418 10.24 7.42 -14.94
CA SER A 418 9.99 8.10 -16.22
C SER A 418 10.12 7.11 -17.36
N SER A 419 9.00 6.89 -18.07
CA SER A 419 8.99 6.05 -19.26
C SER A 419 9.62 6.74 -20.47
N GLU A 420 9.68 8.08 -20.49
CA GLU A 420 10.33 8.88 -21.52
C GLU A 420 11.87 8.89 -21.35
N LEU A 421 12.34 9.10 -20.11
CA LEU A 421 13.77 9.15 -19.78
C LEU A 421 14.39 7.75 -19.61
N LYS A 422 13.56 6.71 -19.40
CA LYS A 422 13.95 5.35 -19.00
C LYS A 422 14.79 5.35 -17.72
N ARG A 423 14.35 6.12 -16.73
CA ARG A 423 15.09 6.34 -15.49
C ARG A 423 14.16 6.37 -14.29
N TRP A 424 14.70 5.88 -13.17
CA TRP A 424 14.16 6.21 -11.85
C TRP A 424 14.63 7.61 -11.45
N VAL A 425 13.71 8.40 -10.91
CA VAL A 425 13.97 9.77 -10.51
C VAL A 425 13.53 9.93 -9.06
N PHE A 426 14.40 10.48 -8.22
CA PHE A 426 14.13 10.70 -6.79
C PHE A 426 14.39 12.13 -6.38
N LEU A 427 13.53 12.66 -5.52
CA LEU A 427 13.75 13.87 -4.74
C LEU A 427 13.73 13.47 -3.27
N PRO A 428 14.91 13.19 -2.67
CA PRO A 428 14.96 12.81 -1.26
C PRO A 428 14.38 13.93 -0.39
N ARG A 429 13.62 13.55 0.64
CA ARG A 429 13.16 14.48 1.67
C ARG A 429 14.35 15.04 2.43
N ARG A 430 15.21 14.13 2.89
CA ARG A 430 16.36 14.44 3.75
C ARG A 430 17.64 13.84 3.19
N CYS A 431 18.75 14.53 3.37
CA CYS A 431 20.08 13.96 3.14
C CYS A 431 21.09 14.53 4.13
N SER A 432 21.84 13.66 4.80
CA SER A 432 22.83 14.04 5.80
C SER A 432 24.06 13.13 5.75
N LYS A 433 25.23 13.73 5.93
CA LYS A 433 26.50 12.99 6.13
C LYS A 433 26.67 12.52 7.58
N ASP A 434 25.91 13.12 8.49
CA ASP A 434 25.94 12.80 9.91
C ASP A 434 24.95 11.67 10.22
N ARG A 435 25.17 11.04 11.37
CA ARG A 435 24.26 10.03 11.92
C ARG A 435 22.85 10.58 12.13
N TYR A 436 21.84 9.75 11.85
CA TYR A 436 20.44 10.07 12.12
C TYR A 436 20.20 10.50 13.56
N ASN A 437 19.43 11.57 13.72
CA ASN A 437 18.89 12.04 14.99
C ASN A 437 17.56 12.74 14.70
N GLU A 438 16.49 12.31 15.34
CA GLU A 438 15.12 12.76 15.05
C GLU A 438 14.96 14.29 15.11
N THR A 439 15.59 14.96 16.08
CA THR A 439 15.52 16.43 16.20
C THR A 439 16.35 17.15 15.14
N ARG A 440 17.54 16.62 14.80
CA ARG A 440 18.38 17.25 13.76
C ARG A 440 17.82 17.02 12.37
N ASP A 441 17.12 15.91 12.15
CA ASP A 441 16.54 15.55 10.85
C ASP A 441 15.56 16.60 10.32
N GLU A 442 14.85 17.31 11.21
CA GLU A 442 13.97 18.44 10.85
C GLU A 442 14.71 19.52 10.03
N HIS A 443 16.05 19.60 10.12
CA HIS A 443 16.89 20.58 9.42
C HIS A 443 17.72 19.98 8.26
N MET A 444 17.46 18.74 7.84
CA MET A 444 18.28 18.01 6.85
C MET A 444 17.65 17.95 5.46
N GLY A 445 16.83 18.95 5.08
CA GLY A 445 16.19 19.04 3.77
C GLY A 445 17.18 18.85 2.60
N CYS A 446 16.84 17.99 1.65
CA CYS A 446 17.72 17.68 0.52
C CYS A 446 17.46 18.56 -0.70
N LYS A 447 18.53 18.90 -1.43
CA LYS A 447 18.50 19.76 -2.63
C LYS A 447 18.97 19.07 -3.91
N TYR A 448 18.90 17.73 -3.93
CA TYR A 448 19.32 16.93 -5.09
C TYR A 448 18.14 16.24 -5.74
N LEU A 449 18.17 16.23 -7.07
CA LEU A 449 17.41 15.35 -7.93
C LEU A 449 18.33 14.22 -8.38
N LEU A 450 17.95 12.97 -8.14
CA LEU A 450 18.78 11.81 -8.48
C LEU A 450 18.15 11.06 -9.65
N LEU A 451 18.92 10.87 -10.73
CA LEU A 451 18.48 10.12 -11.91
C LEU A 451 19.26 8.81 -12.01
N ALA A 452 18.62 7.71 -11.65
CA ALA A 452 19.19 6.37 -11.76
C ALA A 452 18.73 5.68 -13.05
N ASP A 453 19.61 4.92 -13.68
CA ASP A 453 19.19 3.95 -14.70
C ASP A 453 18.33 2.85 -14.06
N GLU A 454 17.69 2.01 -14.89
CA GLU A 454 16.77 0.97 -14.42
C GLU A 454 17.41 0.00 -13.41
N SER A 455 18.72 -0.22 -13.53
CA SER A 455 19.48 -1.15 -12.71
C SER A 455 20.23 -0.50 -11.53
N PHE A 456 20.13 0.82 -11.37
CA PHE A 456 20.82 1.63 -10.34
C PHE A 456 22.36 1.54 -10.36
N HIS A 457 22.97 1.03 -11.42
CA HIS A 457 24.43 1.01 -11.57
C HIS A 457 25.00 2.40 -11.90
N SER A 458 24.18 3.28 -12.47
CA SER A 458 24.54 4.66 -12.81
C SER A 458 23.52 5.63 -12.25
N VAL A 459 23.88 6.33 -11.17
CA VAL A 459 23.09 7.40 -10.58
C VAL A 459 23.72 8.75 -10.90
N LYS A 460 22.97 9.62 -11.57
CA LYS A 460 23.38 11.00 -11.86
C LYS A 460 22.69 11.97 -10.89
N PRO A 461 23.41 12.61 -9.98
CA PRO A 461 22.86 13.69 -9.17
C PRO A 461 22.79 15.01 -9.96
N VAL A 462 21.73 15.78 -9.73
CA VAL A 462 21.52 17.15 -10.22
C VAL A 462 21.17 18.01 -9.02
N GLU A 463 21.99 19.03 -8.76
CA GLU A 463 21.70 19.98 -7.68
C GLU A 463 20.63 20.99 -8.14
N LEU A 464 19.60 21.16 -7.33
CA LEU A 464 18.50 22.08 -7.60
C LEU A 464 18.88 23.50 -7.16
N LYS A 465 18.53 24.50 -7.98
CA LYS A 465 18.76 25.92 -7.69
C LYS A 465 17.65 26.50 -6.81
N LEU A 466 17.53 25.99 -5.59
CA LEU A 466 16.50 26.38 -4.61
C LEU A 466 16.94 27.62 -3.81
N ASP A 467 16.97 28.79 -4.47
CA ASP A 467 17.35 30.03 -3.80
C ASP A 467 16.35 30.40 -2.70
N ASN A 468 16.86 30.66 -1.48
CA ASN A 468 16.08 31.06 -0.29
C ASN A 468 15.09 30.02 0.26
N VAL A 469 15.20 28.74 -0.12
CA VAL A 469 14.43 27.66 0.52
C VAL A 469 15.13 27.21 1.80
N PRO A 470 14.47 27.24 2.98
CA PRO A 470 15.05 26.77 4.23
C PRO A 470 15.41 25.27 4.18
N ALA A 471 16.48 24.89 4.87
CA ALA A 471 16.86 23.48 5.03
C ALA A 471 15.85 22.67 5.86
N THR A 472 14.84 23.31 6.45
CA THR A 472 13.73 22.65 7.12
C THR A 472 12.72 22.05 6.15
N HIS A 473 12.69 22.52 4.90
CA HIS A 473 11.80 22.01 3.87
C HIS A 473 12.38 20.73 3.25
N GLY A 474 11.58 19.67 3.22
CA GLY A 474 11.94 18.40 2.55
C GLY A 474 10.89 18.05 1.51
N PHE A 475 11.31 17.51 0.36
CA PHE A 475 10.39 17.03 -0.66
C PHE A 475 9.53 15.87 -0.13
N SER A 476 8.23 15.91 -0.40
CA SER A 476 7.26 14.92 0.08
C SER A 476 6.50 14.21 -1.02
N SER A 477 6.48 14.73 -2.26
CA SER A 477 5.91 14.08 -3.44
C SER A 477 6.29 14.88 -4.68
N PHE A 478 6.34 14.24 -5.85
CA PHE A 478 6.41 14.96 -7.13
C PHE A 478 5.76 14.16 -8.25
N LYS A 479 5.45 14.84 -9.35
CA LYS A 479 5.01 14.23 -10.61
C LYS A 479 5.63 14.97 -11.80
N PHE A 480 5.86 14.25 -12.89
CA PHE A 480 6.20 14.88 -14.16
C PHE A 480 4.98 15.61 -14.72
N LEU A 481 5.17 16.82 -15.22
CA LEU A 481 4.11 17.57 -15.87
C LEU A 481 3.73 16.87 -17.19
N PRO A 482 2.46 16.44 -17.38
CA PRO A 482 2.08 15.73 -18.59
C PRO A 482 2.32 16.56 -19.85
N SER A 483 2.65 15.87 -20.95
CA SER A 483 2.95 16.49 -22.25
C SER A 483 4.21 17.37 -22.26
N THR A 484 5.20 17.06 -21.41
CA THR A 484 6.51 17.75 -21.39
C THR A 484 7.71 16.82 -21.56
N ASP A 485 7.50 15.60 -22.07
CA ASP A 485 8.53 14.57 -22.25
C ASP A 485 9.35 14.33 -20.96
N ASP A 486 8.65 14.36 -19.83
CA ASP A 486 9.19 14.28 -18.47
C ASP A 486 10.32 15.28 -18.15
N GLN A 487 10.38 16.41 -18.87
CA GLN A 487 11.41 17.43 -18.68
C GLN A 487 11.09 18.42 -17.55
N ILE A 488 9.83 18.48 -17.09
CA ILE A 488 9.38 19.38 -16.03
C ILE A 488 8.77 18.55 -14.90
N ILE A 489 9.21 18.83 -13.67
CA ILE A 489 8.72 18.24 -12.44
C ILE A 489 7.91 19.29 -11.68
N VAL A 490 6.78 18.88 -11.12
CA VAL A 490 6.01 19.62 -10.11
C VAL A 490 6.16 18.88 -8.79
N ALA A 491 6.62 19.55 -7.75
CA ALA A 491 6.99 18.92 -6.49
C ALA A 491 6.32 19.61 -5.29
N LEU A 492 5.97 18.81 -4.29
CA LEU A 492 5.61 19.26 -2.96
C LEU A 492 6.83 19.20 -2.05
N SER A 493 6.93 20.20 -1.18
CA SER A 493 7.81 20.18 -0.01
C SER A 493 6.97 20.41 1.24
N THR A 494 7.35 19.76 2.33
CA THR A 494 6.76 19.99 3.64
C THR A 494 7.79 20.43 4.65
N GLU A 495 7.34 21.24 5.60
CA GLU A 495 8.11 21.67 6.75
C GLU A 495 7.43 21.13 8.00
N GLU A 496 8.20 20.44 8.83
CA GLU A 496 7.83 20.04 10.18
C GLU A 496 8.85 20.66 11.10
N LEU A 497 8.42 21.65 11.88
CA LEU A 497 9.31 22.37 12.77
C LEU A 497 8.61 22.64 14.10
N ASN A 498 9.15 22.06 15.17
CA ASN A 498 8.58 22.17 16.51
C ASN A 498 7.08 21.80 16.58
N GLY A 499 6.68 20.77 15.83
CA GLY A 499 5.30 20.28 15.77
C GLY A 499 4.32 21.14 14.96
N ARG A 500 4.79 22.18 14.25
CA ARG A 500 4.00 22.89 13.25
C ARG A 500 4.29 22.34 11.88
N THR A 501 3.25 22.24 11.06
CA THR A 501 3.36 21.74 9.69
C THR A 501 2.96 22.79 8.67
N SER A 502 3.66 22.79 7.54
CA SER A 502 3.27 23.56 6.37
C SER A 502 3.71 22.85 5.09
N SER A 503 3.05 23.19 3.98
CA SER A 503 3.32 22.59 2.67
C SER A 503 3.47 23.66 1.62
N TYR A 504 4.30 23.38 0.64
CA TYR A 504 4.61 24.25 -0.47
C TYR A 504 4.59 23.46 -1.77
N ILE A 505 4.38 24.16 -2.87
CA ILE A 505 4.44 23.62 -4.22
C ILE A 505 5.45 24.40 -5.05
N SER A 506 6.25 23.70 -5.83
CA SER A 506 7.26 24.28 -6.72
C SER A 506 7.30 23.50 -8.04
N ALA A 507 7.99 24.04 -9.05
CA ALA A 507 8.25 23.31 -10.27
C ALA A 507 9.64 23.62 -10.82
N PHE A 508 10.31 22.64 -11.39
CA PHE A 508 11.64 22.78 -11.96
C PHE A 508 11.85 21.82 -13.14
N ARG A 509 12.81 22.15 -13.99
CA ARG A 509 13.27 21.29 -15.07
C ARG A 509 14.12 20.16 -14.51
N ILE A 510 14.23 19.07 -15.27
CA ILE A 510 15.15 17.96 -14.97
C ILE A 510 16.63 18.41 -14.90
N SER A 511 16.96 19.57 -15.49
CA SER A 511 18.27 20.22 -15.41
C SER A 511 18.54 20.92 -14.07
N GLY A 512 17.55 21.00 -13.17
CA GLY A 512 17.63 21.68 -11.88
C GLY A 512 17.27 23.18 -11.91
N GLU A 513 16.81 23.69 -13.05
CA GLU A 513 16.34 25.07 -13.21
C GLU A 513 14.90 25.24 -12.70
N VAL A 514 14.67 26.21 -11.82
CA VAL A 514 13.35 26.51 -11.27
C VAL A 514 12.45 27.16 -12.32
N VAL A 515 11.26 26.59 -12.50
CA VAL A 515 10.20 27.05 -13.42
C VAL A 515 9.10 27.79 -12.65
N MET A 516 8.82 27.35 -11.42
CA MET A 516 7.91 28.02 -10.49
C MET A 516 8.57 28.02 -9.11
N PRO A 517 8.78 29.20 -8.50
CA PRO A 517 9.35 29.29 -7.16
C PRO A 517 8.42 28.62 -6.15
N GLU A 518 9.02 28.16 -5.04
CA GLU A 518 8.28 27.55 -3.95
C GLU A 518 7.19 28.51 -3.44
N THR A 519 5.95 28.04 -3.48
CA THR A 519 4.76 28.80 -3.10
C THR A 519 4.01 28.04 -2.01
N ARG A 520 3.75 28.71 -0.89
CA ARG A 520 3.04 28.10 0.24
C ARG A 520 1.59 27.79 -0.13
N ILE A 521 1.15 26.57 0.15
CA ILE A 521 -0.26 26.19 0.06
C ILE A 521 -0.97 26.80 1.27
N PRO A 522 -2.12 27.48 1.12
CA PRO A 522 -2.74 28.28 2.19
C PRO A 522 -3.46 27.44 3.26
N THR A 523 -2.78 26.46 3.83
CA THR A 523 -3.23 25.60 4.93
C THR A 523 -2.09 25.37 5.94
N SER A 524 -2.38 24.65 7.02
CA SER A 524 -1.39 24.14 7.96
C SER A 524 -1.34 22.60 7.92
N TYR A 525 -1.64 22.01 6.76
CA TYR A 525 -1.58 20.56 6.58
C TYR A 525 -0.25 20.18 5.95
N LYS A 526 0.25 18.99 6.31
CA LYS A 526 1.40 18.33 5.68
C LYS A 526 0.86 17.53 4.48
N PHE A 527 1.07 18.02 3.27
CA PHE A 527 0.63 17.36 2.05
C PHE A 527 1.77 16.48 1.52
N GLU A 528 1.53 15.17 1.48
CA GLU A 528 2.54 14.15 1.16
C GLU A 528 2.22 13.37 -0.11
N GLY A 529 1.16 13.73 -0.83
CA GLY A 529 0.92 13.18 -2.16
C GLY A 529 0.41 14.25 -3.10
N LEU A 530 0.91 14.23 -4.33
CA LEU A 530 0.51 15.09 -5.44
C LEU A 530 0.19 14.21 -6.65
N GLU A 531 -0.91 14.48 -7.31
CA GLU A 531 -1.23 13.78 -8.56
C GLU A 531 -2.08 14.62 -9.52
N PHE A 532 -1.92 14.35 -10.82
CA PHE A 532 -2.80 14.81 -11.88
C PHE A 532 -4.03 13.90 -11.98
N ILE A 533 -5.20 14.44 -11.65
CA ILE A 533 -6.47 13.69 -11.49
C ILE A 533 -7.52 14.05 -12.52
#